data_AF-A0AAU0RMJ0-F1
#
_entry.id   AF-A0AAU0RMJ0-F1
#
_cell.length_a   1.000
_cell.length_b   1.000
_cell.length_c   1.000
_cell.angle_alpha   90.00
_cell.angle_beta   90.00
_cell.angle_gamma   90.00
#
_symmetry.space_group_name_H-M   'P 1'
#
loop_
_entity.id
_entity.type
_entity.pdbx_description
1 polymer ?
#
loop_
_entity_poly.entity_id
_entity_poly.type
_entity_poly.pdbx_seq_one_letter_code
_entity_poly.pdbx_strand_id
1 'polypeptide(L)'
;MSAYTSSEYEELISKDADENLATKHRAYLTYVLFDDLFNMVDDNSGVKQVQGNPDELQTLTVEKFVIKKTGFVYIYTSNESRENVYFDNLVISHNSGPLLEETHYYPFGLTMAGISSNELKGAGY
;
A
#
# COMPACT_ATOMS: atom_id res chain seq x y z
N MET A 1 -1.93 15.93 10.40
CA MET A 1 -2.15 14.49 10.21
C MET A 1 -3.09 14.39 9.04
N SER A 2 -2.57 14.22 7.82
CA SER A 2 -3.42 14.07 6.64
C SER A 2 -3.93 12.63 6.69
N ALA A 3 -5.19 12.46 7.10
CA ALA A 3 -5.82 11.16 7.05
C ALA A 3 -6.24 10.91 5.60
N TYR A 4 -5.90 9.73 5.08
CA TYR A 4 -6.47 9.19 3.85
C TYR A 4 -7.96 9.52 3.76
N THR A 5 -8.32 10.30 2.73
CA THR A 5 -9.64 10.89 2.58
C THR A 5 -10.55 9.99 1.74
N SER A 6 -11.86 10.13 1.92
CA SER A 6 -12.82 9.42 1.07
C SER A 6 -12.66 9.78 -0.41
N SER A 7 -12.26 11.01 -0.75
CA SER A 7 -11.98 11.41 -2.14
C SER A 7 -10.81 10.65 -2.76
N GLU A 8 -9.73 10.43 -1.99
CA GLU A 8 -8.57 9.67 -2.46
C GLU A 8 -8.93 8.19 -2.66
N TYR A 9 -9.82 7.63 -1.83
CA TYR A 9 -10.34 6.28 -2.05
C TYR A 9 -11.15 6.16 -3.34
N GLU A 10 -12.08 7.08 -3.58
CA GLU A 10 -12.89 7.08 -4.81
C GLU A 10 -12.01 7.25 -6.05
N GLU A 11 -10.95 8.08 -5.97
CA GLU A 11 -9.97 8.22 -7.04
C GLU A 11 -9.27 6.89 -7.35
N LEU A 12 -8.84 6.16 -6.32
CA LEU A 12 -8.23 4.82 -6.49
C LEU A 12 -9.21 3.82 -7.12
N ILE A 13 -10.50 3.85 -6.79
CA ILE A 13 -11.52 3.03 -7.46
C ILE A 13 -11.66 3.44 -8.93
N SER A 14 -11.64 4.74 -9.23
CA SER A 14 -11.81 5.24 -10.59
C SER A 14 -10.61 4.98 -11.51
N LYS A 15 -9.42 4.76 -10.93
CA LYS A 15 -8.14 4.56 -11.64
C LYS A 15 -8.18 3.39 -12.62
N ASP A 16 -8.82 2.30 -12.20
CA ASP A 16 -8.97 1.08 -13.00
C ASP A 16 -10.45 0.87 -13.38
N ALA A 17 -11.09 1.87 -13.99
CA ALA A 17 -12.52 1.84 -14.32
C ALA A 17 -12.95 0.65 -15.23
N ASP A 18 -12.03 0.13 -16.05
CA ASP A 18 -12.29 -1.03 -16.91
C ASP A 18 -12.36 -2.35 -16.12
N GLU A 19 -11.64 -2.40 -14.99
CA GLU A 19 -11.71 -3.52 -14.04
C GLU A 19 -12.81 -3.27 -13.01
N ASN A 20 -13.03 -2.03 -12.58
CA ASN A 20 -14.00 -1.67 -11.55
C ASN A 20 -15.41 -1.49 -12.15
N LEU A 21 -16.01 -2.60 -12.57
CA LEU A 21 -17.30 -2.65 -13.24
C LEU A 21 -18.48 -2.44 -12.28
N ALA A 22 -19.34 -1.47 -12.61
CA ALA A 22 -20.57 -1.18 -11.86
C ALA A 22 -21.60 -2.34 -11.89
N THR A 23 -21.47 -3.27 -12.83
CA THR A 23 -22.32 -4.46 -12.95
C THR A 23 -21.88 -5.60 -12.03
N LYS A 24 -20.73 -5.47 -11.36
CA LYS A 24 -20.16 -6.45 -10.44
C LYS A 24 -20.32 -6.02 -9.00
N HIS A 25 -20.15 -6.96 -8.08
CA HIS A 25 -20.22 -6.70 -6.65
C HIS A 25 -19.18 -5.67 -6.25
N ARG A 26 -19.60 -4.65 -5.50
CA ARG A 26 -18.71 -3.67 -4.89
C ARG A 26 -17.99 -4.28 -3.70
N ALA A 27 -17.08 -5.21 -3.98
CA ALA A 27 -16.23 -5.86 -3.00
C ALA A 27 -14.80 -5.82 -3.51
N TYR A 28 -13.89 -5.39 -2.66
CA TYR A 28 -12.57 -4.93 -3.07
C TYR A 28 -11.47 -5.45 -2.15
N LEU A 29 -10.31 -5.74 -2.74
CA LEU A 29 -9.03 -5.81 -2.06
C LEU A 29 -8.33 -4.46 -2.27
N THR A 30 -8.12 -3.71 -1.21
CA THR A 30 -7.50 -2.39 -1.27
C THR A 30 -6.11 -2.47 -0.64
N TYR A 31 -5.13 -1.88 -1.32
CA TYR A 31 -3.77 -1.72 -0.83
C TYR A 31 -3.34 -0.26 -0.99
N VAL A 32 -2.87 0.35 0.09
CA VAL A 32 -2.47 1.76 0.11
C VAL A 32 -1.08 1.87 0.73
N LEU A 33 -0.13 2.42 -0.03
CA LEU A 33 1.19 2.77 0.48
C LEU A 33 1.17 4.21 1.00
N PHE A 34 1.68 4.39 2.20
CA PHE A 34 1.95 5.67 2.80
C PHE A 34 3.46 5.86 2.93
N ASP A 35 3.94 7.10 2.74
CA ASP A 35 5.30 7.46 3.10
C ASP A 35 5.47 7.62 4.62
N ASP A 36 6.70 7.86 5.08
CA ASP A 36 7.01 8.01 6.51
C ASP A 36 6.25 9.17 7.20
N LEU A 37 5.66 10.09 6.42
CA LEU A 37 4.85 11.21 6.91
C LEU A 37 3.34 10.94 6.79
N PHE A 38 2.95 9.71 6.47
CA PHE A 38 1.57 9.28 6.22
C PHE A 38 0.89 9.95 5.01
N ASN A 39 1.66 10.39 4.01
CA ASN A 39 1.08 10.81 2.73
C ASN A 39 0.92 9.60 1.81
N MET A 40 -0.22 9.52 1.11
CA MET A 40 -0.47 8.43 0.17
C MET A 40 0.50 8.49 -1.03
N VAL A 41 1.01 7.32 -1.41
CA VAL A 41 1.85 7.13 -2.59
C VAL A 41 1.01 6.46 -3.67
N ASP A 42 0.43 7.27 -4.56
CA ASP A 42 -0.50 6.81 -5.61
C ASP A 42 0.09 5.70 -6.50
N ASP A 43 1.38 5.78 -6.83
CA ASP A 43 2.09 4.80 -7.67
C ASP A 43 2.12 3.37 -7.10
N ASN A 44 1.95 3.23 -5.79
CA ASN A 44 1.99 1.95 -5.09
C ASN A 44 0.69 1.68 -4.30
N SER A 45 -0.38 2.39 -4.67
CA SER A 45 -1.72 2.25 -4.09
C SER A 45 -2.71 1.87 -5.17
N GLY A 46 -3.73 1.10 -4.81
CA GLY A 46 -4.73 0.62 -5.75
C GLY A 46 -5.81 -0.23 -5.12
N VAL A 47 -6.78 -0.56 -5.95
CA VAL A 47 -7.98 -1.30 -5.55
C VAL A 47 -8.24 -2.39 -6.59
N LYS A 48 -8.57 -3.59 -6.12
CA LYS A 48 -8.93 -4.70 -7.00
C LYS A 48 -10.31 -5.24 -6.66
N GLN A 49 -11.27 -5.05 -7.57
CA GLN A 49 -12.63 -5.55 -7.40
C GLN A 49 -12.73 -7.06 -7.68
N VAL A 50 -13.65 -7.73 -6.98
CA VAL A 50 -14.11 -9.08 -7.31
C VAL A 50 -14.86 -9.08 -8.65
N GLN A 51 -14.40 -9.91 -9.58
CA GLN A 51 -14.94 -10.00 -10.96
C GLN A 51 -15.84 -11.22 -11.18
N GLY A 52 -15.75 -12.21 -10.30
CA GLY A 52 -16.39 -13.51 -10.42
C GLY A 52 -17.91 -13.42 -10.46
N ASN A 53 -18.54 -14.51 -10.89
CA ASN A 53 -19.97 -14.68 -10.74
C ASN A 53 -20.29 -15.18 -9.31
N PRO A 54 -21.55 -15.10 -8.87
CA PRO A 54 -21.96 -15.73 -7.62
C PRO A 54 -21.56 -17.22 -7.56
N ASP A 55 -21.24 -17.69 -6.36
CA ASP A 55 -20.84 -19.08 -6.06
C ASP A 55 -19.52 -19.55 -6.71
N GLU A 56 -18.68 -18.63 -7.18
CA GLU A 56 -17.35 -18.93 -7.73
C GLU A 56 -16.22 -18.49 -6.79
N LEU A 57 -15.20 -19.35 -6.64
CA LEU A 57 -13.96 -18.97 -5.97
C LEU A 57 -13.02 -18.28 -6.95
N GLN A 58 -12.68 -17.02 -6.66
CA GLN A 58 -11.74 -16.24 -7.44
C GLN A 58 -10.50 -15.90 -6.61
N THR A 59 -9.32 -16.00 -7.23
CA THR A 59 -8.09 -15.45 -6.64
C THR A 59 -7.91 -14.00 -7.06
N LEU A 60 -7.80 -13.10 -6.07
CA LEU A 60 -7.44 -11.70 -6.30
C LEU A 60 -5.93 -11.54 -6.15
N THR A 61 -5.24 -11.36 -7.28
CA THR A 61 -3.78 -11.17 -7.30
C THR A 61 -3.44 -9.75 -7.72
N VAL A 62 -2.62 -9.07 -6.93
CA VAL A 62 -1.95 -7.83 -7.33
C VAL A 62 -0.57 -8.20 -7.86
N GLU A 63 -0.21 -7.67 -9.03
CA GLU A 63 1.10 -7.96 -9.61
C GLU A 63 2.22 -7.45 -8.71
N LYS A 64 3.38 -8.12 -8.76
CA LYS A 64 4.54 -7.68 -7.98
C LYS A 64 5.03 -6.34 -8.53
N PHE A 65 5.08 -5.33 -7.67
CA PHE A 65 5.66 -4.02 -7.98
C PHE A 65 6.79 -3.65 -7.01
N VAL A 66 7.63 -2.70 -7.43
CA VAL A 66 8.69 -2.12 -6.61
C VAL A 66 8.12 -0.97 -5.79
N ILE A 67 8.38 -1.00 -4.48
CA ILE A 67 8.03 0.08 -3.55
C ILE A 67 8.93 1.28 -3.83
N LYS A 68 8.34 2.42 -4.21
CA LYS A 68 9.07 3.63 -4.62
C LYS A 68 9.47 4.52 -3.44
N LYS A 69 8.79 4.42 -2.29
CA LYS A 69 9.04 5.21 -1.08
C LYS A 69 8.98 4.34 0.17
N THR A 70 9.81 4.64 1.16
CA THR A 70 9.73 4.04 2.50
C THR A 70 8.49 4.51 3.24
N GLY A 71 7.93 3.62 4.06
CA GLY A 71 6.78 3.93 4.91
C GLY A 71 5.94 2.70 5.24
N PHE A 72 4.62 2.83 5.19
CA PHE A 72 3.66 1.86 5.70
C PHE A 72 2.67 1.41 4.62
N VAL A 73 2.35 0.12 4.55
CA VAL A 73 1.33 -0.40 3.62
C VAL A 73 0.12 -0.88 4.40
N TYR A 74 -1.06 -0.40 4.03
CA TYR A 74 -2.34 -0.84 4.57
C TYR A 74 -3.02 -1.72 3.54
N ILE A 75 -3.34 -2.95 3.91
CA ILE A 75 -4.04 -3.92 3.04
C ILE A 75 -5.29 -4.37 3.77
N TYR A 76 -6.45 -4.22 3.14
CA TYR A 76 -7.73 -4.61 3.71
C TYR A 76 -8.71 -5.03 2.62
N THR A 77 -9.72 -5.80 3.03
CA THR A 77 -10.83 -6.20 2.17
C THR A 77 -12.09 -5.45 2.59
N SER A 78 -12.83 -4.90 1.62
CA SER A 78 -14.09 -4.21 1.86
C SER A 78 -15.22 -4.84 1.03
N ASN A 79 -16.45 -4.76 1.55
CA ASN A 79 -17.65 -5.13 0.83
C ASN A 79 -18.73 -4.06 1.07
N GLU A 80 -19.06 -3.33 0.01
CA GLU A 80 -20.07 -2.27 -0.05
C GLU A 80 -21.29 -2.68 -0.89
N SER A 81 -21.35 -3.95 -1.28
CA SER A 81 -22.50 -4.55 -1.94
C SER A 81 -23.52 -5.04 -0.91
N ARG A 82 -24.75 -5.29 -1.36
CA ARG A 82 -25.80 -5.86 -0.51
C ARG A 82 -25.67 -7.38 -0.36
N GLU A 83 -24.85 -7.99 -1.19
CA GLU A 83 -24.65 -9.44 -1.20
C GLU A 83 -23.44 -9.81 -0.34
N ASN A 84 -23.44 -11.05 0.14
CA ASN A 84 -22.37 -11.53 1.00
C ASN A 84 -21.19 -11.96 0.13
N VAL A 85 -20.06 -11.27 0.28
CA VAL A 85 -18.78 -11.65 -0.31
C VAL A 85 -17.85 -12.05 0.82
N TYR A 86 -17.23 -13.23 0.68
CA TYR A 86 -16.31 -13.78 1.66
C TYR A 86 -14.89 -13.82 1.08
N PHE A 87 -13.91 -13.43 1.90
CA PHE A 87 -12.50 -13.45 1.56
C PHE A 87 -11.78 -14.44 2.48
N ASP A 88 -10.85 -15.21 1.93
CA ASP A 88 -10.02 -16.14 2.69
C ASP A 88 -8.60 -16.19 2.10
N ASN A 89 -7.64 -16.67 2.89
CA ASN A 89 -6.25 -16.90 2.50
C ASN A 89 -5.54 -15.63 1.98
N LEU A 90 -5.64 -14.52 2.72
CA LEU A 90 -4.85 -13.32 2.42
C LEU A 90 -3.35 -13.61 2.62
N VAL A 91 -2.59 -13.58 1.53
CA VAL A 91 -1.15 -13.79 1.53
C VAL A 91 -0.45 -12.53 1.06
N ILE A 92 0.56 -12.09 1.83
CA ILE A 92 1.38 -10.92 1.51
C ILE A 92 2.84 -11.38 1.40
N SER A 93 3.48 -11.08 0.26
CA SER A 93 4.90 -11.35 0.04
C SER A 93 5.65 -10.04 -0.08
N HIS A 94 6.47 -9.73 0.93
CA HIS A 94 7.35 -8.56 0.93
C HIS A 94 8.80 -9.01 0.76
N ASN A 95 9.44 -8.56 -0.32
CA ASN A 95 10.83 -8.86 -0.62
C ASN A 95 11.69 -7.64 -0.32
N SER A 96 12.32 -7.61 0.86
CA SER A 96 13.22 -6.51 1.25
C SER A 96 14.60 -6.67 0.58
N GLY A 97 15.02 -5.65 -0.17
CA GLY A 97 16.42 -5.50 -0.60
C GLY A 97 17.23 -4.67 0.42
N PRO A 98 18.58 -4.65 0.31
CA PRO A 98 19.39 -3.75 1.12
C PRO A 98 19.05 -2.29 0.77
N LEU A 99 18.54 -1.54 1.74
CA LEU A 99 18.44 -0.08 1.62
C LEU A 99 19.87 0.46 1.61
N LEU A 100 20.29 1.09 0.50
CA LEU A 100 21.62 1.70 0.41
C LEU A 100 21.59 3.00 1.22
N GLU A 101 22.31 3.04 2.35
CA GLU A 101 22.48 4.24 3.15
C GLU A 101 23.53 5.15 2.50
N GLU A 102 23.16 6.37 2.09
CA GLU A 102 24.11 7.39 1.66
C GLU A 102 24.65 8.14 2.89
N THR A 103 25.72 7.62 3.50
CA THR A 103 26.44 8.35 4.53
C THR A 103 27.27 9.46 3.88
N HIS A 104 26.78 10.70 3.93
CA HIS A 104 27.58 11.86 3.55
C HIS A 104 28.71 12.07 4.58
N TYR A 105 29.96 11.82 4.16
CA TYR A 105 31.15 12.11 4.97
C TYR A 105 31.61 13.55 4.74
N TYR A 106 31.83 14.32 5.81
CA TYR A 106 32.60 15.56 5.69
C TYR A 106 34.09 15.24 5.45
N PRO A 107 34.85 16.12 4.77
CA PRO A 107 36.29 15.96 4.53
C PRO A 107 37.17 15.86 5.79
N PHE A 108 36.60 16.12 6.98
CA PHE A 108 37.27 16.05 8.28
C PHE A 108 36.87 14.84 9.15
N GLY A 109 36.24 13.81 8.56
CA GLY A 109 36.09 12.51 9.23
C GLY A 109 35.03 12.44 10.34
N LEU A 110 34.15 13.44 10.45
CA LEU A 110 32.97 13.39 11.32
C LEU A 110 31.72 13.11 10.49
N THR A 111 30.95 12.10 10.89
CA THR A 111 29.66 11.74 10.30
C THR A 111 28.62 12.82 10.59
N MET A 112 27.89 13.28 9.57
CA MET A 112 26.78 14.23 9.74
C MET A 112 25.62 13.57 10.49
N ALA A 113 25.50 13.87 11.79
CA ALA A 113 24.46 13.31 12.66
C ALA A 113 23.03 13.68 12.22
N GLY A 114 22.82 14.89 11.69
CA GLY A 114 21.47 15.44 11.48
C GLY A 114 20.64 14.91 10.30
N ILE A 115 21.12 13.92 9.52
CA ILE A 115 20.37 13.34 8.38
C ILE A 115 20.62 11.82 8.25
N SER A 116 21.06 11.14 9.30
CA SER A 116 21.32 9.69 9.23
C SER A 116 20.18 8.88 9.84
N SER A 117 19.79 7.81 9.15
CA SER A 117 18.70 6.90 9.56
C SER A 117 18.98 6.15 10.89
N ASN A 118 20.22 6.23 11.38
CA ASN A 118 20.67 5.59 12.61
C ASN A 118 20.27 6.33 13.91
N GLU A 119 19.91 7.61 13.86
CA GLU A 119 19.49 8.34 15.08
C GLU A 119 18.08 7.96 15.57
N LEU A 120 17.22 7.40 14.72
CA LEU A 120 15.88 6.96 15.11
C LEU A 120 15.83 5.57 15.78
N LYS A 121 16.94 4.82 15.80
CA LYS A 121 17.07 3.55 16.55
C LYS A 121 17.82 3.73 17.88
N GLY A 122 17.58 4.87 18.54
CA GLY A 122 18.28 5.28 19.76
C GLY A 122 17.36 5.61 20.94
N ALA A 123 16.27 4.88 21.16
CA ALA A 123 15.54 4.91 22.43
C ALA A 123 14.83 3.57 22.69
N GLY A 124 15.63 2.53 22.89
CA GLY A 124 15.19 1.37 23.63
C GLY A 124 15.12 1.69 25.11
N TYR A 125 13.91 1.78 25.64
CA TYR A 125 13.57 1.34 27.00
C TYR A 125 12.41 0.36 26.88
#